data_AF-A0A3N4AG43-F1
#
_entry.id   AF-A0A3N4AG43-F1
#
_cell.length_a   1.000
_cell.length_b   1.000
_cell.length_c   1.000
_cell.angle_alpha   90.00
_cell.angle_beta   90.00
_cell.angle_gamma   90.00
#
_symmetry.space_group_name_H-M   'P 1'
#
loop_
_entity.id
_entity.type
_entity.pdbx_description
1 polymer ?
#
loop_
_entity_poly.entity_id
_entity_poly.type
_entity_poly.pdbx_seq_one_letter_code
_entity_poly.pdbx_strand_id
1 'polypeptide(L)'
;MVTHLKRLLVLALLCMAPFAHADIQRLQQLHELRSQGFLAGTYLLIDNNLFERVREPGNREIYRGAMGQMDRLLKQLGSTGELRPLYNDFAALVTELEQLPEGEQAYYGLATVNRIMMAHGKFEKAAGELYAAETADAPTELVALHAQSIETSRILLLYENNMFSSVGVYFIQTQEGIFEDLDAQIAEGSAKLKSLLPDHQDTLRQLDQQYEFIRPRLINHHTDWVPTIAAFYLRKNIEILDNLSSEQALLGANTAS
;
A
#
# COMPACT_ATOMS: atom_id res chain seq x y z
N MET A 1 32.68 -4.57 43.74
CA MET A 1 32.21 -5.59 42.77
C MET A 1 30.78 -5.35 42.29
N VAL A 2 29.80 -5.17 43.17
CA VAL A 2 28.36 -4.98 42.82
C VAL A 2 28.11 -3.77 41.90
N THR A 3 28.88 -2.69 42.04
CA THR A 3 28.77 -1.46 41.23
C THR A 3 29.30 -1.59 39.80
N HIS A 4 30.30 -2.44 39.56
CA HIS A 4 30.83 -2.67 38.21
C HIS A 4 29.92 -3.60 37.40
N LEU A 5 29.30 -4.59 38.06
CA LEU A 5 28.32 -5.47 37.44
C LEU A 5 27.06 -4.69 36.99
N LYS A 6 26.56 -3.77 37.82
CA LYS A 6 25.44 -2.87 37.45
C LYS A 6 25.78 -1.96 36.28
N ARG A 7 26.99 -1.41 36.22
CA ARG A 7 27.45 -0.56 35.10
C ARG A 7 27.61 -1.34 33.80
N LEU A 8 28.12 -2.57 33.86
CA LEU A 8 28.22 -3.45 32.69
C LEU A 8 26.85 -3.87 32.16
N LEU A 9 25.88 -4.14 33.05
CA LEU A 9 24.50 -4.47 32.68
C LEU A 9 23.80 -3.28 32.01
N VAL A 10 23.97 -2.07 32.54
CA VAL A 10 23.41 -0.84 31.94
C VAL A 10 24.06 -0.55 30.58
N LEU A 11 25.37 -0.77 30.42
CA LEU A 11 26.04 -0.60 29.13
C LEU A 11 25.56 -1.62 28.09
N ALA A 12 25.37 -2.88 28.49
CA ALA A 12 24.83 -3.92 27.61
C ALA A 12 23.38 -3.63 27.19
N LEU A 13 22.54 -3.13 28.10
CA LEU A 13 21.18 -2.69 27.81
C LEU A 13 21.13 -1.47 26.87
N LEU A 14 22.02 -0.48 27.08
CA LEU A 14 22.16 0.68 26.19
C LEU A 14 22.66 0.30 24.78
N CYS A 15 23.49 -0.74 24.67
CA CYS A 15 23.89 -1.28 23.37
C CYS A 15 22.76 -2.04 22.66
N MET A 16 21.73 -2.53 23.37
CA MET A 16 20.61 -3.27 22.77
C MET A 16 19.41 -2.38 22.40
N ALA A 17 19.21 -1.23 23.05
CA ALA A 17 18.17 -0.25 22.72
C ALA A 17 18.07 0.12 21.21
N PRO A 18 19.17 0.40 20.47
CA PRO A 18 19.06 0.81 19.05
C PRO A 18 18.54 -0.29 18.12
N PHE A 19 18.58 -1.58 18.52
CA PHE A 19 18.11 -2.68 17.68
C PHE A 19 16.58 -2.77 17.62
N ALA A 20 15.86 -2.43 18.70
CA ALA A 20 14.39 -2.40 18.71
C ALA A 20 13.81 -1.27 17.83
N HIS A 21 14.54 -0.16 17.73
CA HIS A 21 14.13 1.02 16.95
C HIS A 21 14.34 0.83 15.44
N ALA A 22 15.42 0.13 15.07
CA ALA A 22 15.71 -0.20 13.68
C ALA A 22 14.61 -1.08 13.07
N ASP A 23 13.98 -1.93 13.88
CA ASP A 23 12.96 -2.89 13.42
C ASP A 23 11.62 -2.21 13.09
N ILE A 24 11.13 -1.32 13.97
CA ILE A 24 9.87 -0.57 13.73
C ILE A 24 9.98 0.37 12.53
N GLN A 25 11.10 1.10 12.42
CA GLN A 25 11.30 2.02 11.29
C GLN A 25 11.40 1.25 9.97
N ARG A 26 12.08 0.11 9.97
CA ARG A 26 12.18 -0.76 8.80
C ARG A 26 10.81 -1.31 8.40
N LEU A 27 10.00 -1.78 9.36
CA LEU A 27 8.65 -2.26 9.12
C LEU A 27 7.75 -1.16 8.53
N GLN A 28 7.83 0.06 9.06
CA GLN A 28 7.12 1.24 8.52
C GLN A 28 7.55 1.53 7.07
N GLN A 29 8.85 1.54 6.77
CA GLN A 29 9.36 1.75 5.41
C GLN A 29 8.88 0.67 4.44
N LEU A 30 8.76 -0.57 4.92
CA LEU A 30 8.26 -1.69 4.11
C LEU A 30 6.75 -1.59 3.87
N HIS A 31 5.98 -1.11 4.84
CA HIS A 31 4.56 -0.76 4.63
C HIS A 31 4.41 0.36 3.61
N GLU A 32 5.15 1.46 3.77
CA GLU A 32 5.15 2.58 2.82
C GLU A 32 5.50 2.10 1.40
N LEU A 33 6.47 1.21 1.27
CA LEU A 33 6.87 0.65 -0.02
C LEU A 33 5.71 -0.08 -0.70
N ARG A 34 4.94 -0.87 0.06
CA ARG A 34 3.75 -1.59 -0.42
C ARG A 34 2.62 -0.63 -0.77
N SER A 35 2.31 0.33 0.09
CA SER A 35 1.30 1.38 -0.17
C SER A 35 1.60 2.15 -1.47
N GLN A 36 2.87 2.54 -1.68
CA GLN A 36 3.30 3.19 -2.93
C GLN A 36 3.19 2.26 -4.15
N GLY A 37 3.42 0.95 -3.97
CA GLY A 37 3.20 -0.05 -5.02
C GLY A 37 1.74 -0.09 -5.49
N PHE A 38 0.80 -0.16 -4.55
CA PHE A 38 -0.63 -0.11 -4.87
C PHE A 38 -1.04 1.23 -5.50
N LEU A 39 -0.50 2.35 -5.02
CA LEU A 39 -0.76 3.67 -5.60
C LEU A 39 -0.28 3.75 -7.05
N ALA A 40 0.92 3.24 -7.33
CA ALA A 40 1.47 3.16 -8.67
C ALA A 40 0.60 2.30 -9.59
N GLY A 41 0.22 1.10 -9.16
CA GLY A 41 -0.65 0.20 -9.93
C GLY A 41 -2.02 0.81 -10.21
N THR A 42 -2.64 1.43 -9.21
CA THR A 42 -3.99 2.02 -9.31
C THR A 42 -4.00 3.15 -10.34
N TYR A 43 -3.13 4.13 -10.18
CA TYR A 43 -3.12 5.30 -11.06
C TYR A 43 -2.58 4.99 -12.46
N LEU A 44 -1.79 3.93 -12.62
CA LEU A 44 -1.43 3.43 -13.93
C LEU A 44 -2.64 2.86 -14.68
N LEU A 45 -3.53 2.13 -13.99
CA LEU A 45 -4.78 1.69 -14.60
C LEU A 45 -5.66 2.88 -14.97
N ILE A 46 -5.84 3.84 -14.06
CA ILE A 46 -6.66 5.03 -14.34
C ILE A 46 -6.10 5.83 -15.54
N ASP A 47 -4.79 6.09 -15.63
CA ASP A 47 -4.18 6.82 -16.77
C ASP A 47 -4.33 6.08 -18.12
N ASN A 48 -4.51 4.77 -18.07
CA ASN A 48 -4.62 3.91 -19.26
C ASN A 48 -6.04 3.36 -19.45
N ASN A 49 -7.01 3.94 -18.75
CA ASN A 49 -8.42 3.65 -18.93
C ASN A 49 -8.91 4.17 -20.29
N LEU A 50 -9.28 3.25 -21.18
CA LEU A 50 -9.75 3.58 -22.53
C LEU A 50 -11.22 4.04 -22.56
N PHE A 51 -11.96 3.87 -21.46
CA PHE A 51 -13.35 4.32 -21.34
C PHE A 51 -13.45 5.80 -20.99
N GLU A 52 -12.38 6.39 -20.45
CA GLU A 52 -12.27 7.83 -20.24
C GLU A 52 -11.87 8.55 -21.53
N ARG A 53 -12.72 9.48 -21.98
CA ARG A 53 -12.51 10.24 -23.22
C ARG A 53 -11.38 11.27 -23.10
N VAL A 54 -11.03 11.67 -21.88
CA VAL A 54 -10.00 12.68 -21.59
C VAL A 54 -9.09 12.09 -20.53
N ARG A 55 -7.81 11.91 -20.88
CA ARG A 55 -6.79 11.56 -19.89
C ARG A 55 -6.52 12.76 -19.00
N GLU A 56 -6.64 12.60 -17.70
CA GLU A 56 -6.20 13.61 -16.74
C GLU A 56 -4.68 13.49 -16.52
N PRO A 57 -3.88 14.52 -16.88
CA PRO A 57 -2.41 14.46 -16.73
C PRO A 57 -1.95 14.12 -15.31
N GLY A 58 -2.75 14.54 -14.31
CA GLY A 58 -2.53 14.28 -12.89
C GLY A 58 -2.28 12.82 -12.55
N ASN A 59 -2.95 11.88 -13.23
CA ASN A 59 -2.83 10.44 -12.93
C ASN A 59 -1.42 9.93 -13.24
N ARG A 60 -0.84 10.40 -14.34
CA ARG A 60 0.54 10.08 -14.73
C ARG A 60 1.56 10.60 -13.74
N GLU A 61 1.38 11.84 -13.29
CA GLU A 61 2.26 12.41 -12.27
C GLU A 61 2.18 11.64 -10.94
N ILE A 62 0.99 11.18 -10.56
CA ILE A 62 0.78 10.42 -9.32
C ILE A 62 1.52 9.08 -9.35
N TYR A 63 1.31 8.24 -10.38
CA TYR A 63 1.98 6.93 -10.38
C TYR A 63 3.50 7.07 -10.57
N ARG A 64 4.00 8.08 -11.31
CA ARG A 64 5.45 8.35 -11.43
C ARG A 64 6.04 8.78 -10.09
N GLY A 65 5.33 9.62 -9.35
CA GLY A 65 5.69 10.01 -7.99
C GLY A 65 5.81 8.80 -7.08
N ALA A 66 4.83 7.89 -7.14
CA ALA A 66 4.82 6.65 -6.36
C ALA A 66 6.00 5.73 -6.71
N MET A 67 6.27 5.52 -8.01
CA MET A 67 7.45 4.76 -8.45
C MET A 67 8.76 5.36 -7.95
N GLY A 68 8.90 6.69 -7.99
CA GLY A 68 10.05 7.40 -7.44
C GLY A 68 10.19 7.21 -5.91
N GLN A 69 9.08 7.12 -5.19
CA GLN A 69 9.09 6.80 -3.76
C GLN A 69 9.52 5.37 -3.48
N MET A 70 9.02 4.41 -4.26
CA MET A 70 9.43 3.00 -4.14
C MET A 70 10.94 2.83 -4.32
N ASP A 71 11.55 3.47 -5.33
CA ASP A 71 13.02 3.41 -5.51
C ASP A 71 13.78 4.03 -4.32
N ARG A 72 13.28 5.13 -3.76
CA ARG A 72 13.89 5.75 -2.56
C ARG A 72 13.81 4.82 -1.35
N LEU A 73 12.65 4.22 -1.09
CA LEU A 73 12.45 3.29 0.03
C LEU A 73 13.29 2.02 -0.12
N LEU A 74 13.37 1.44 -1.32
CA LEU A 74 14.24 0.29 -1.60
C LEU A 74 15.72 0.58 -1.33
N LYS A 75 16.19 1.81 -1.62
CA LYS A 75 17.56 2.23 -1.29
C LYS A 75 17.77 2.36 0.22
N GLN A 76 16.77 2.84 0.96
CA GLN A 76 16.83 3.00 2.42
C GLN A 76 16.80 1.66 3.16
N LEU A 77 15.96 0.73 2.71
CA LEU A 77 15.83 -0.62 3.28
C LEU A 77 17.10 -1.49 3.08
N GLY A 78 17.99 -1.09 2.16
CA GLY A 78 19.26 -1.78 1.90
C GLY A 78 19.04 -3.15 1.26
N SER A 79 19.52 -4.21 1.91
CA SER A 79 19.36 -5.59 1.40
C SER A 79 17.89 -6.01 1.52
N THR A 80 17.21 -6.08 0.38
CA THR A 80 15.78 -6.41 0.26
C THR A 80 15.54 -7.70 -0.53
N GLY A 81 16.57 -8.55 -0.66
CA GLY A 81 16.48 -9.80 -1.41
C GLY A 81 16.05 -9.56 -2.86
N GLU A 82 14.92 -10.17 -3.26
CA GLU A 82 14.39 -10.10 -4.62
C GLU A 82 13.59 -8.83 -4.93
N LEU A 83 13.28 -7.97 -3.95
CA LEU A 83 12.43 -6.78 -4.19
C LEU A 83 13.06 -5.81 -5.19
N ARG A 84 14.38 -5.63 -5.15
CA ARG A 84 15.08 -4.72 -6.06
C ARG A 84 15.01 -5.18 -7.53
N PRO A 85 15.33 -6.45 -7.88
CA PRO A 85 15.07 -6.98 -9.21
C PRO A 85 13.59 -6.86 -9.64
N LEU A 86 12.64 -7.23 -8.78
CA LEU A 86 11.20 -7.19 -9.10
C LEU A 86 10.71 -5.76 -9.39
N TYR A 87 11.19 -4.78 -8.61
CA TYR A 87 10.92 -3.36 -8.86
C TYR A 87 11.50 -2.91 -10.20
N ASN A 88 12.73 -3.31 -10.54
CA ASN A 88 13.35 -2.93 -11.81
C ASN A 88 12.55 -3.47 -13.01
N ASP A 89 12.06 -4.71 -12.94
CA ASP A 89 11.20 -5.29 -13.96
C ASP A 89 9.89 -4.51 -14.11
N PHE A 90 9.24 -4.19 -12.98
CA PHE A 90 8.03 -3.36 -12.97
C PHE A 90 8.30 -1.98 -13.60
N ALA A 91 9.35 -1.28 -13.17
CA ALA A 91 9.70 0.05 -13.67
C ALA A 91 10.07 0.06 -15.16
N ALA A 92 10.74 -0.98 -15.64
CA ALA A 92 11.08 -1.12 -17.06
C ALA A 92 9.82 -1.24 -17.92
N LEU A 93 8.83 -2.02 -17.49
CA LEU A 93 7.55 -2.16 -18.20
C LEU A 93 6.73 -0.86 -18.21
N VAL A 94 6.72 -0.12 -17.10
CA VAL A 94 6.09 1.21 -17.05
C VAL A 94 6.78 2.16 -18.05
N THR A 95 8.10 2.13 -18.12
CA THR A 95 8.88 2.92 -19.08
C THR A 95 8.57 2.52 -20.53
N GLU A 96 8.45 1.22 -20.82
CA GLU A 96 8.05 0.67 -22.12
C GLU A 96 6.67 1.23 -22.54
N LEU A 97 5.69 1.23 -21.62
CA LEU A 97 4.36 1.77 -21.86
C LEU A 97 4.39 3.27 -22.19
N GLU A 98 5.17 4.05 -21.45
CA GLU A 98 5.26 5.51 -21.63
C GLU A 98 5.96 5.92 -22.94
N GLN A 99 6.76 5.03 -23.53
CA GLN A 99 7.46 5.27 -24.79
C GLN A 99 6.63 4.90 -26.03
N LEU A 100 5.43 4.34 -25.86
CA LEU A 100 4.56 4.00 -26.99
C LEU A 100 4.14 5.27 -27.76
N PRO A 101 4.17 5.24 -29.11
CA PRO A 101 3.71 6.34 -29.93
C PRO A 101 2.26 6.74 -29.64
N GLU A 102 1.96 8.03 -29.72
CA GLU A 102 0.58 8.53 -29.66
C GLU A 102 -0.27 7.84 -30.75
N GLY A 103 -1.36 7.20 -30.35
CA GLY A 103 -2.25 6.43 -31.25
C GLY A 103 -2.11 4.90 -31.20
N GLU A 104 -0.97 4.34 -30.75
CA GLU A 104 -0.83 2.89 -30.53
C GLU A 104 -1.27 2.43 -29.13
N GLN A 105 -1.51 3.41 -28.25
CA GLN A 105 -1.84 3.24 -26.84
C GLN A 105 -3.14 2.44 -26.58
N ALA A 106 -4.07 2.38 -27.53
CA ALA A 106 -5.38 1.76 -27.32
C ALA A 106 -5.38 0.22 -27.37
N TYR A 107 -4.60 -0.40 -28.26
CA TYR A 107 -4.57 -1.88 -28.39
C TYR A 107 -3.28 -2.49 -27.84
N TYR A 108 -2.13 -1.84 -28.05
CA TYR A 108 -0.84 -2.30 -27.51
C TYR A 108 -0.70 -1.99 -26.02
N GLY A 109 -1.39 -0.96 -25.53
CA GLY A 109 -1.40 -0.60 -24.11
C GLY A 109 -1.91 -1.73 -23.22
N LEU A 110 -2.95 -2.48 -23.61
CA LEU A 110 -3.59 -3.47 -22.72
C LEU A 110 -2.72 -4.69 -22.42
N ALA A 111 -1.99 -5.22 -23.42
CA ALA A 111 -1.07 -6.33 -23.19
C ALA A 111 0.11 -5.91 -22.30
N THR A 112 0.62 -4.70 -22.51
CA THR A 112 1.68 -4.11 -21.67
C THR A 112 1.17 -3.81 -20.26
N VAL A 113 -0.02 -3.25 -20.11
CA VAL A 113 -0.69 -3.05 -18.82
C VAL A 113 -0.87 -4.39 -18.08
N ASN A 114 -1.25 -5.47 -18.77
CA ASN A 114 -1.35 -6.78 -18.14
C ASN A 114 0.01 -7.31 -17.65
N ARG A 115 1.09 -7.15 -18.45
CA ARG A 115 2.46 -7.47 -18.03
C ARG A 115 2.88 -6.64 -16.82
N ILE A 116 2.53 -5.35 -16.81
CA ILE A 116 2.77 -4.44 -15.69
C ILE A 116 2.06 -4.94 -14.43
N MET A 117 0.76 -5.25 -14.50
CA MET A 117 -0.01 -5.74 -13.36
C MET A 117 0.53 -7.07 -12.82
N MET A 118 1.04 -7.93 -13.70
CA MET A 118 1.71 -9.16 -13.30
C MET A 118 3.04 -8.89 -12.57
N ALA A 119 3.86 -7.95 -13.06
CA ALA A 119 5.10 -7.55 -12.39
C ALA A 119 4.83 -6.89 -11.03
N HIS A 120 3.83 -6.00 -10.97
CA HIS A 120 3.33 -5.43 -9.71
C HIS A 120 2.87 -6.53 -8.74
N GLY A 121 2.09 -7.51 -9.20
CA GLY A 121 1.64 -8.62 -8.36
C GLY A 121 2.78 -9.47 -7.78
N LYS A 122 3.83 -9.75 -8.58
CA LYS A 122 5.04 -10.43 -8.10
C LYS A 122 5.78 -9.61 -7.04
N PHE A 123 5.94 -8.31 -7.30
CA PHE A 123 6.56 -7.38 -6.36
C PHE A 123 5.79 -7.33 -5.04
N GLU A 124 4.47 -7.12 -5.09
CA GLU A 124 3.62 -7.01 -3.89
C GLU A 124 3.59 -8.32 -3.10
N LYS A 125 3.58 -9.47 -3.77
CA LYS A 125 3.68 -10.76 -3.09
C LYS A 125 4.98 -10.87 -2.29
N ALA A 126 6.12 -10.59 -2.93
CA ALA A 126 7.41 -10.67 -2.25
C ALA A 126 7.54 -9.62 -1.12
N ALA A 127 7.01 -8.42 -1.33
CA ALA A 127 7.03 -7.35 -0.32
C ALA A 127 6.14 -7.70 0.87
N GLY A 128 4.97 -8.31 0.63
CA GLY A 128 4.07 -8.82 1.65
C GLY A 128 4.68 -9.99 2.46
N GLU A 129 5.40 -10.90 1.80
CA GLU A 129 6.13 -11.99 2.46
C GLU A 129 7.24 -11.46 3.37
N LEU A 130 8.04 -10.50 2.88
CA LEU A 130 9.05 -9.83 3.70
C LEU A 130 8.42 -9.09 4.88
N TYR A 131 7.31 -8.39 4.65
CA TYR A 131 6.60 -7.65 5.69
C TYR A 131 6.10 -8.59 6.79
N ALA A 132 5.48 -9.70 6.41
CA ALA A 132 4.99 -10.69 7.36
C ALA A 132 6.12 -11.29 8.22
N ALA A 133 7.30 -11.50 7.64
CA ALA A 133 8.47 -12.00 8.37
C ALA A 133 9.01 -11.00 9.41
N GLU A 134 8.81 -9.70 9.20
CA GLU A 134 9.29 -8.62 10.09
C GLU A 134 8.20 -8.12 11.07
N THR A 135 7.00 -8.72 11.07
CA THR A 135 5.85 -8.23 11.87
C THR A 135 5.78 -8.82 13.30
N ALA A 136 6.52 -9.89 13.61
CA ALA A 136 6.27 -10.74 14.78
C ALA A 136 6.22 -10.00 16.14
N ASP A 137 7.10 -9.01 16.33
CA ASP A 137 7.23 -8.26 17.59
C ASP A 137 6.75 -6.80 17.47
N ALA A 138 6.02 -6.47 16.40
CA ALA A 138 5.58 -5.10 16.12
C ALA A 138 4.36 -4.69 16.98
N PRO A 139 4.23 -3.39 17.33
CA PRO A 139 3.06 -2.88 18.04
C PRO A 139 1.75 -3.20 17.31
N THR A 140 0.75 -3.68 18.05
CA THR A 140 -0.52 -4.14 17.46
C THR A 140 -1.28 -3.02 16.75
N GLU A 141 -1.20 -1.80 17.28
CA GLU A 141 -1.78 -0.59 16.69
C GLU A 141 -1.17 -0.29 15.32
N LEU A 142 0.16 -0.36 15.23
CA LEU A 142 0.90 -0.10 13.99
C LEU A 142 0.54 -1.13 12.92
N VAL A 143 0.55 -2.41 13.27
CA VAL A 143 0.19 -3.50 12.37
C VAL A 143 -1.26 -3.38 11.90
N ALA A 144 -2.18 -2.97 12.78
CA ALA A 144 -3.58 -2.75 12.42
C ALA A 144 -3.75 -1.58 11.43
N LEU A 145 -2.99 -0.48 11.59
CA LEU A 145 -3.00 0.64 10.65
C LEU A 145 -2.47 0.23 9.27
N HIS A 146 -1.35 -0.49 9.24
CA HIS A 146 -0.78 -1.03 8.01
C HIS A 146 -1.76 -1.94 7.28
N ALA A 147 -2.38 -2.88 8.01
CA ALA A 147 -3.36 -3.80 7.44
C ALA A 147 -4.54 -3.05 6.83
N GLN A 148 -5.12 -2.08 7.55
CA GLN A 148 -6.26 -1.30 7.04
C GLN A 148 -5.91 -0.50 5.78
N SER A 149 -4.71 0.09 5.72
CA SER A 149 -4.23 0.82 4.56
C SER A 149 -4.06 -0.10 3.34
N ILE A 150 -3.48 -1.28 3.53
CA ILE A 150 -3.31 -2.28 2.47
C ILE A 150 -4.66 -2.83 1.98
N GLU A 151 -5.60 -3.15 2.87
CA GLU A 151 -6.92 -3.65 2.43
C GLU A 151 -7.72 -2.59 1.67
N THR A 152 -7.65 -1.34 2.10
CA THR A 152 -8.24 -0.21 1.37
C THR A 152 -7.59 -0.03 -0.01
N SER A 153 -6.28 -0.25 -0.11
CA SER A 153 -5.53 -0.21 -1.37
C SER A 153 -5.89 -1.37 -2.29
N ARG A 154 -6.06 -2.58 -1.75
CA ARG A 154 -6.45 -3.80 -2.49
C ARG A 154 -7.82 -3.65 -3.11
N ILE A 155 -8.82 -3.20 -2.35
CA ILE A 155 -10.18 -3.04 -2.88
C ILE A 155 -10.24 -1.95 -3.95
N LEU A 156 -9.49 -0.85 -3.77
CA LEU A 156 -9.39 0.21 -4.78
C LEU A 156 -8.76 -0.33 -6.08
N LEU A 157 -7.61 -0.99 -5.99
CA LEU A 157 -6.95 -1.52 -7.18
C LEU A 157 -7.80 -2.59 -7.87
N LEU A 158 -8.51 -3.43 -7.11
CA LEU A 158 -9.43 -4.42 -7.65
C LEU A 158 -10.60 -3.76 -8.38
N TYR A 159 -11.17 -2.70 -7.81
CA TYR A 159 -12.23 -1.92 -8.43
C TYR A 159 -11.78 -1.31 -9.78
N GLU A 160 -10.60 -0.70 -9.83
CA GLU A 160 -10.05 -0.15 -11.07
C GLU A 160 -9.71 -1.24 -12.10
N ASN A 161 -9.15 -2.37 -11.66
CA ASN A 161 -8.78 -3.48 -12.54
C ASN A 161 -9.99 -4.15 -13.19
N ASN A 162 -11.15 -4.16 -12.53
CA ASN A 162 -12.33 -4.88 -13.01
C ASN A 162 -12.92 -4.31 -14.31
N MET A 163 -12.57 -3.07 -14.67
CA MET A 163 -12.96 -2.51 -15.98
C MET A 163 -12.08 -2.98 -17.14
N PHE A 164 -10.93 -3.58 -16.84
CA PHE A 164 -10.03 -4.12 -17.84
C PHE A 164 -10.28 -5.61 -18.03
N SER A 165 -11.23 -5.96 -18.91
CA SER A 165 -11.63 -7.37 -19.14
C SER A 165 -10.49 -8.30 -19.56
N SER A 166 -9.39 -7.76 -20.10
CA SER A 166 -8.21 -8.51 -20.53
C SER A 166 -7.01 -8.42 -19.57
N VAL A 167 -7.15 -7.73 -18.43
CA VAL A 167 -6.08 -7.58 -17.44
C VAL A 167 -6.37 -8.45 -16.23
N GLY A 168 -5.48 -9.40 -15.96
CA GLY A 168 -5.60 -10.30 -14.82
C GLY A 168 -5.38 -9.60 -13.48
N VAL A 169 -5.98 -10.14 -12.43
CA VAL A 169 -5.72 -9.75 -11.04
C VAL A 169 -4.56 -10.60 -10.51
N TYR A 170 -3.45 -9.95 -10.14
CA TYR A 170 -2.21 -10.63 -9.73
C TYR A 170 -1.71 -10.27 -8.32
N PHE A 171 -2.35 -9.32 -7.65
CA PHE A 171 -1.94 -8.78 -6.34
C PHE A 171 -2.74 -9.39 -5.18
N ILE A 172 -3.77 -10.18 -5.46
CA ILE A 172 -4.60 -10.89 -4.49
C ILE A 172 -5.00 -12.25 -5.08
N GLN A 173 -5.24 -13.24 -4.21
CA GLN A 173 -5.81 -14.51 -4.63
C GLN A 173 -7.25 -14.30 -5.08
N THR A 174 -7.55 -14.68 -6.32
CA THR A 174 -8.91 -14.53 -6.88
C THR A 174 -9.81 -15.67 -6.43
N GLN A 175 -10.98 -15.33 -5.91
CA GLN A 175 -12.06 -16.25 -5.56
C GLN A 175 -13.42 -15.57 -5.78
N GLU A 176 -14.48 -16.36 -5.83
CA GLU A 176 -15.84 -15.82 -5.80
C GLU A 176 -16.07 -15.08 -4.48
N GLY A 177 -16.70 -13.90 -4.51
CA GLY A 177 -16.94 -13.09 -3.31
C GLY A 177 -15.78 -12.20 -2.86
N ILE A 178 -14.73 -12.04 -3.66
CA ILE A 178 -13.52 -11.29 -3.26
C ILE A 178 -13.78 -9.83 -2.87
N PHE A 179 -14.79 -9.16 -3.47
CA PHE A 179 -15.15 -7.79 -3.10
C PHE A 179 -15.83 -7.75 -1.73
N GLU A 180 -16.72 -8.70 -1.46
CA GLU A 180 -17.40 -8.88 -0.17
C GLU A 180 -16.41 -9.24 0.94
N ASP A 181 -15.41 -10.07 0.64
CA ASP A 181 -14.35 -10.43 1.58
C ASP A 181 -13.50 -9.21 1.97
N LEU A 182 -13.06 -8.42 0.99
CA LEU A 182 -12.29 -7.20 1.25
C LEU A 182 -13.12 -6.15 1.99
N ASP A 183 -14.40 -6.00 1.66
CA ASP A 183 -15.33 -5.12 2.34
C ASP A 183 -15.51 -5.50 3.82
N ALA A 184 -15.69 -6.80 4.10
CA ALA A 184 -15.76 -7.32 5.46
C ALA A 184 -14.46 -7.07 6.24
N GLN A 185 -13.31 -7.28 5.61
CA GLN A 185 -11.99 -7.04 6.22
C GLN A 185 -11.78 -5.55 6.57
N ILE A 186 -12.19 -4.63 5.69
CA ILE A 186 -12.11 -3.18 5.94
C ILE A 186 -13.03 -2.78 7.09
N ALA A 187 -14.24 -3.33 7.16
CA ALA A 187 -15.18 -3.06 8.24
C ALA A 187 -14.67 -3.59 9.60
N GLU A 188 -14.13 -4.81 9.63
CA GLU A 188 -13.53 -5.41 10.82
C GLU A 188 -12.29 -4.62 11.28
N GLY A 189 -11.39 -4.29 10.34
CA GLY A 189 -10.18 -3.54 10.62
C GLY A 189 -10.47 -2.12 11.15
N SER A 190 -11.50 -1.44 10.62
CA SER A 190 -11.98 -0.18 11.18
C SER A 190 -12.48 -0.33 12.63
N ALA A 191 -13.31 -1.34 12.90
CA ALA A 191 -13.80 -1.60 14.25
C ALA A 191 -12.65 -1.87 15.23
N LYS A 192 -11.66 -2.65 14.80
CA LYS A 192 -10.44 -2.92 15.56
C LYS A 192 -9.64 -1.65 15.83
N LEU A 193 -9.39 -0.81 14.82
CA LEU A 193 -8.66 0.44 14.97
C LEU A 193 -9.31 1.40 15.96
N LYS A 194 -10.64 1.52 15.94
CA LYS A 194 -11.37 2.37 16.90
C LYS A 194 -11.23 1.90 18.35
N SER A 195 -11.01 0.60 18.56
CA SER A 195 -10.74 0.03 19.89
C SER A 195 -9.28 0.24 20.34
N LEU A 196 -8.35 0.18 19.39
CA LEU A 196 -6.91 0.29 19.64
C LEU A 196 -6.42 1.74 19.76
N LEU A 197 -7.06 2.66 19.04
CA LEU A 197 -6.68 4.08 18.97
C LEU A 197 -7.86 4.98 19.41
N PRO A 198 -8.24 4.95 20.70
CA PRO A 198 -9.38 5.71 21.21
C PRO A 198 -9.21 7.23 21.00
N ASP A 199 -7.97 7.72 21.06
CA ASP A 199 -7.64 9.14 20.85
C ASP A 199 -7.82 9.59 19.39
N HIS A 200 -8.05 8.67 18.45
CA HIS A 200 -8.22 8.96 17.02
C HIS A 200 -9.62 8.59 16.50
N GLN A 201 -10.59 8.36 17.40
CA GLN A 201 -11.93 7.92 17.01
C GLN A 201 -12.63 8.85 16.01
N ASP A 202 -12.46 10.17 16.14
CA ASP A 202 -13.10 11.12 15.22
C ASP A 202 -12.52 11.01 13.81
N THR A 203 -11.20 10.91 13.69
CA THR A 203 -10.50 10.65 12.42
C THR A 203 -10.97 9.33 11.82
N LEU A 204 -10.97 8.25 12.60
CA LEU A 204 -11.39 6.91 12.13
C LEU A 204 -12.87 6.90 11.69
N ARG A 205 -13.76 7.62 12.39
CA ARG A 205 -15.16 7.77 12.01
C ARG A 205 -15.31 8.53 10.68
N GLN A 206 -14.43 9.50 10.42
CA GLN A 206 -14.40 10.19 9.13
C GLN A 206 -13.97 9.25 7.99
N LEU A 207 -13.01 8.35 8.24
CA LEU A 207 -12.61 7.33 7.27
C LEU A 207 -13.78 6.40 6.94
N ASP A 208 -14.53 5.97 7.96
CA ASP A 208 -15.73 5.15 7.79
C ASP A 208 -16.77 5.85 6.93
N GLN A 209 -17.04 7.14 7.18
CA GLN A 209 -18.00 7.91 6.38
C GLN A 209 -17.60 8.00 4.91
N GLN A 210 -16.30 8.20 4.63
CA GLN A 210 -15.79 8.24 3.27
C GLN A 210 -15.87 6.88 2.58
N TYR A 211 -15.58 5.80 3.32
CA TYR A 211 -15.70 4.44 2.81
C TYR A 211 -17.16 4.06 2.53
N GLU A 212 -18.07 4.26 3.48
CA GLU A 212 -19.50 3.97 3.35
C GLU A 212 -20.16 4.76 2.21
N PHE A 213 -19.67 5.97 1.93
CA PHE A 213 -20.14 6.75 0.78
C PHE A 213 -19.86 6.05 -0.55
N ILE A 214 -18.67 5.46 -0.71
CA ILE A 214 -18.26 4.80 -1.96
C ILE A 214 -18.62 3.31 -2.01
N ARG A 215 -18.76 2.65 -0.84
CA ARG A 215 -19.00 1.21 -0.69
C ARG A 215 -20.09 0.64 -1.61
N PRO A 216 -21.28 1.27 -1.78
CA PRO A 216 -22.30 0.74 -2.70
C PRO A 216 -21.84 0.62 -4.16
N ARG A 217 -20.91 1.49 -4.58
CA ARG A 217 -20.31 1.49 -5.93
C ARG A 217 -19.25 0.41 -6.08
N LEU A 218 -18.50 0.10 -5.02
CA LEU A 218 -17.51 -0.98 -5.02
C LEU A 218 -18.20 -2.35 -5.15
N ILE A 219 -19.27 -2.55 -4.40
CA ILE A 219 -20.04 -3.82 -4.43
C ILE A 219 -20.83 -3.96 -5.74
N ASN A 220 -21.57 -2.92 -6.16
CA ASN A 220 -22.35 -2.94 -7.40
C ASN A 220 -21.57 -2.33 -8.59
N HIS A 221 -20.33 -2.75 -8.76
CA HIS A 221 -19.39 -2.15 -9.71
C HIS A 221 -19.81 -2.26 -11.19
N HIS A 222 -20.70 -3.19 -11.55
CA HIS A 222 -21.12 -3.42 -12.93
C HIS A 222 -22.07 -2.35 -13.52
N THR A 223 -22.80 -1.61 -12.69
CA THR A 223 -23.89 -0.73 -13.17
C THR A 223 -23.55 0.75 -13.14
N ASP A 224 -22.51 1.15 -12.40
CA ASP A 224 -22.42 2.52 -11.89
C ASP A 224 -20.95 2.91 -11.58
N TRP A 225 -20.03 2.54 -12.45
CA TRP A 225 -18.58 2.74 -12.24
C TRP A 225 -18.18 4.22 -12.19
N VAL A 226 -17.43 4.60 -11.15
CA VAL A 226 -17.01 5.98 -10.85
C VAL A 226 -15.54 6.04 -10.39
N PRO A 227 -14.57 5.77 -11.30
CA PRO A 227 -13.16 5.52 -10.95
C PRO A 227 -12.52 6.70 -10.22
N THR A 228 -12.65 7.90 -10.78
CA THR A 228 -12.07 9.12 -10.20
C THR A 228 -12.60 9.41 -8.79
N ILE A 229 -13.90 9.17 -8.56
CA ILE A 229 -14.53 9.40 -7.25
C ILE A 229 -14.08 8.34 -6.25
N ALA A 230 -14.02 7.07 -6.67
CA ALA A 230 -13.55 5.98 -5.82
C ALA A 230 -12.08 6.18 -5.42
N ALA A 231 -11.22 6.47 -6.40
CA ALA A 231 -9.83 6.79 -6.18
C ALA A 231 -9.66 8.01 -5.24
N PHE A 232 -10.45 9.07 -5.41
CA PHE A 232 -10.40 10.25 -4.53
C PHE A 232 -10.65 9.91 -3.06
N TYR A 233 -11.75 9.24 -2.75
CA TYR A 233 -12.11 8.93 -1.36
C TYR A 233 -11.20 7.87 -0.74
N LEU A 234 -10.94 6.78 -1.46
CA LEU A 234 -10.13 5.68 -0.92
C LEU A 234 -8.65 6.06 -0.79
N ARG A 235 -8.09 6.83 -1.74
CA ARG A 235 -6.74 7.37 -1.59
C ARG A 235 -6.63 8.27 -0.37
N LYS A 236 -7.60 9.15 -0.14
CA LYS A 236 -7.60 10.01 1.05
C LYS A 236 -7.60 9.19 2.34
N ASN A 237 -8.37 8.09 2.37
CA ASN A 237 -8.34 7.17 3.50
C ASN A 237 -6.96 6.53 3.69
N ILE A 238 -6.35 6.04 2.61
CA ILE A 238 -5.00 5.44 2.63
C ILE A 238 -3.97 6.44 3.14
N GLU A 239 -3.97 7.68 2.62
CA GLU A 239 -3.06 8.74 3.05
C GLU A 239 -3.19 9.06 4.56
N ILE A 240 -4.42 9.10 5.08
CA ILE A 240 -4.64 9.32 6.52
C ILE A 240 -4.13 8.13 7.34
N LEU A 241 -4.40 6.89 6.91
CA LEU A 241 -3.93 5.68 7.60
C LEU A 241 -2.40 5.59 7.61
N ASP A 242 -1.74 5.90 6.50
CA ASP A 242 -0.28 5.91 6.39
C ASP A 242 0.36 7.01 7.23
N ASN A 243 -0.28 8.18 7.34
CA ASN A 243 0.18 9.24 8.24
C ASN A 243 0.05 8.83 9.70
N LEU A 244 -1.09 8.24 10.10
CA LEU A 244 -1.28 7.72 11.46
C LEU A 244 -0.28 6.60 11.77
N SER A 245 0.03 5.73 10.81
CA SER A 245 1.03 4.68 11.00
C SER A 245 2.43 5.26 11.20
N SER A 246 2.77 6.29 10.43
CA SER A 246 4.04 7.02 10.58
C SER A 246 4.16 7.68 11.96
N GLU A 247 3.08 8.32 12.44
CA GLU A 247 3.01 8.88 13.80
C GLU A 247 3.19 7.79 14.85
N GLN A 248 2.52 6.65 14.70
CA GLN A 248 2.62 5.53 15.64
C GLN A 248 4.02 4.90 15.65
N ALA A 249 4.67 4.79 14.49
CA ALA A 249 6.05 4.31 14.38
C ALA A 249 7.03 5.24 15.11
N LEU A 250 6.84 6.56 15.00
CA LEU A 250 7.62 7.56 15.72
C LEU A 250 7.39 7.50 17.24
N LEU A 251 6.16 7.27 17.68
CA LEU A 251 5.84 7.11 19.11
C LEU A 251 6.46 5.83 19.69
N GLY A 252 6.35 4.71 18.99
CA GLY A 252 6.99 3.45 19.37
C GLY A 252 8.51 3.57 19.50
N ALA A 253 9.14 4.37 18.62
CA ALA A 253 10.54 4.72 18.70
C ALA A 253 10.89 5.67 19.86
N ASN A 254 9.94 6.38 20.46
CA ASN A 254 10.20 7.26 21.60
C ASN A 254 9.97 6.57 22.95
N THR A 255 9.09 5.58 23.02
CA THR A 255 8.76 4.85 24.26
C THR A 255 9.77 3.77 24.65
N ALA A 256 10.67 3.39 23.74
CA ALA A 256 11.73 2.41 23.98
C ALA A 256 13.10 3.03 24.37
N SER A 257 13.15 4.36 24.55
CA SER A 257 14.31 5.14 25.04
C SER A 257 14.20 5.46 26.53
#